data_AF-A0A178Y7A5-F1
#
_entry.id   AF-A0A178Y7A5-F1
#
_cell.length_a   1.000
_cell.length_b   1.000
_cell.length_c   1.000
_cell.angle_alpha   90.00
_cell.angle_beta   90.00
_cell.angle_gamma   90.00
#
_symmetry.space_group_name_H-M   'P 1'
#
loop_
_entity.id
_entity.type
_entity.pdbx_description
1 polymer ?
#
loop_
_entity_poly.entity_id
_entity_poly.type
_entity_poly.pdbx_seq_one_letter_code
_entity_poly.pdbx_strand_id
1 'polypeptide(L)'
;MPDMTLTLELEKQKERAPVVVQAVLLGAGLIFLLLAPLFFYPVFLMKLLCFALFACAFNLLLGYTGLLSFGHAAFFGGAAYFTAHAVKEWGVSPEIGILIGVAGAALLGAVIGFLAIRRQGIYFAMITLALAQMFYFFCLQAGFTHGEDGIQSVPRGFLFGFIDLSHWTSMYYFVLAVFVIGIAAIWRIINSPFGMILKSIRENETRAISLGYSVANYKLAAFVMSAALTGLAGGLKALVFQFATLTDVGWQMSGEVILMTLLGGIGTLIGPIFGAGLVVTLQNYLATSEFPVTIITGVVFMVCVLLFRRGVVGEFYNSRLGRRLGFEHRHKH
;
A
#
# COMPACT_ATOMS: atom_id res chain seq x y z
N MET A 1 36.70 -39.23 7.46
CA MET A 1 36.07 -37.91 7.71
C MET A 1 35.64 -37.37 6.37
N PRO A 2 34.34 -37.39 6.03
CA PRO A 2 33.86 -36.78 4.79
C PRO A 2 34.12 -35.27 4.86
N ASP A 3 34.48 -34.73 3.71
CA ASP A 3 35.11 -33.44 3.48
C ASP A 3 34.24 -32.27 3.99
N MET A 4 34.49 -31.80 5.22
CA MET A 4 33.72 -30.75 5.91
C MET A 4 33.76 -29.41 5.16
N THR A 5 34.79 -29.20 4.35
CA THR A 5 34.96 -28.10 3.40
C THR A 5 33.94 -28.16 2.26
N LEU A 6 33.68 -29.34 1.68
CA LEU A 6 32.71 -29.50 0.60
C LEU A 6 31.27 -29.26 1.10
N THR A 7 30.95 -29.69 2.33
CA THR A 7 29.63 -29.44 2.94
C THR A 7 29.39 -27.95 3.24
N LEU A 8 30.42 -27.23 3.68
CA LEU A 8 30.33 -25.77 3.92
C LEU A 8 30.22 -24.97 2.62
N GLU A 9 30.90 -25.40 1.55
CA GLU A 9 30.73 -24.78 0.24
C GLU A 9 29.34 -25.05 -0.34
N LEU A 10 28.81 -26.27 -0.22
CA LEU A 10 27.45 -26.62 -0.65
C LEU A 10 26.37 -25.85 0.14
N GLU A 11 26.54 -25.62 1.45
CA GLU A 11 25.64 -24.77 2.24
C GLU A 11 25.72 -23.30 1.81
N LYS A 12 26.93 -22.74 1.61
CA LYS A 12 27.10 -21.38 1.08
C LYS A 12 26.53 -21.22 -0.33
N GLN A 13 26.62 -22.25 -1.18
CA GLN A 13 26.08 -22.23 -2.54
C GLN A 13 24.54 -22.27 -2.54
N LYS A 14 23.95 -23.03 -1.60
CA LYS A 14 22.50 -23.14 -1.41
C LYS A 14 21.88 -21.90 -0.77
N GLU A 15 22.62 -21.16 0.07
CA GLU A 15 22.20 -19.85 0.61
C GLU A 15 22.33 -18.69 -0.39
N ARG A 16 23.30 -18.74 -1.33
CA ARG A 16 23.50 -17.67 -2.32
C ARG A 16 22.52 -17.74 -3.50
N ALA A 17 22.12 -18.93 -3.93
CA ALA A 17 21.17 -19.14 -5.01
C ALA A 17 19.80 -18.41 -4.83
N PRO A 18 19.12 -18.46 -3.66
CA PRO A 18 17.86 -17.74 -3.46
C PRO A 18 17.99 -16.23 -3.56
N VAL A 19 19.09 -15.66 -3.07
CA VAL A 19 19.30 -14.20 -3.07
C VAL A 19 19.55 -13.67 -4.49
N VAL A 20 20.32 -14.41 -5.30
CA VAL A 20 20.58 -14.05 -6.71
C VAL A 20 19.30 -14.15 -7.53
N VAL A 21 18.52 -15.23 -7.36
CA VAL A 21 17.23 -15.39 -8.07
C VAL A 21 16.23 -14.29 -7.68
N GLN A 22 16.17 -13.92 -6.40
CA GLN A 22 15.36 -12.80 -5.92
C GLN A 22 15.79 -11.46 -6.51
N ALA A 23 17.09 -11.18 -6.52
CA ALA A 23 17.64 -9.96 -7.11
C ALA A 23 17.38 -9.89 -8.63
N VAL A 24 17.51 -11.00 -9.34
CA VAL A 24 17.22 -11.10 -10.78
C VAL A 24 15.73 -10.88 -11.06
N LEU A 25 14.84 -11.47 -10.27
CA LEU A 25 13.39 -11.28 -10.44
C LEU A 25 12.95 -9.84 -10.12
N LEU A 26 13.53 -9.23 -9.08
CA LEU A 26 13.28 -7.81 -8.77
C LEU A 26 13.85 -6.89 -9.85
N GLY A 27 15.05 -7.18 -10.37
CA GLY A 27 15.66 -6.45 -11.47
C GLY A 27 14.84 -6.57 -12.77
N ALA A 28 14.38 -7.78 -13.11
CA ALA A 28 13.51 -8.01 -14.25
C ALA A 28 12.15 -7.29 -14.09
N GLY A 29 11.59 -7.28 -12.88
CA GLY A 29 10.37 -6.53 -12.57
C GLY A 29 10.54 -5.02 -12.74
N LEU A 30 11.68 -4.47 -12.30
CA LEU A 30 11.99 -3.05 -12.47
C LEU A 30 12.20 -2.67 -13.95
N ILE A 31 12.90 -3.52 -14.71
CA ILE A 31 13.10 -3.33 -16.15
C ILE A 31 11.76 -3.38 -16.89
N PHE A 32 10.91 -4.35 -16.56
CA PHE A 32 9.56 -4.44 -17.11
C PHE A 32 8.78 -3.16 -16.84
N LEU A 33 8.86 -2.63 -15.62
CA LEU A 33 8.15 -1.42 -15.26
C LEU A 33 8.68 -0.19 -16.00
N LEU A 34 10.00 -0.05 -16.15
CA LEU A 34 10.61 1.02 -16.95
C LEU A 34 10.15 1.00 -18.42
N LEU A 35 9.95 -0.18 -18.99
CA LEU A 35 9.53 -0.36 -20.38
C LEU A 35 8.00 -0.41 -20.55
N ALA A 36 7.24 -0.53 -19.47
CA ALA A 36 5.79 -0.70 -19.51
C ALA A 36 5.03 0.41 -20.26
N PRO A 37 5.40 1.71 -20.18
CA PRO A 37 4.72 2.77 -20.93
C PRO A 37 4.76 2.62 -22.45
N LEU A 38 5.67 1.80 -22.98
CA LEU A 38 5.76 1.51 -24.42
C LEU A 38 4.66 0.54 -24.88
N PHE A 39 4.08 -0.23 -23.96
CA PHE A 39 3.12 -1.30 -24.28
C PHE A 39 1.72 -1.02 -23.71
N PHE A 40 1.61 -0.26 -22.62
CA PHE A 40 0.36 -0.03 -21.90
C PHE A 40 0.05 1.46 -21.75
N TYR A 41 -1.24 1.77 -21.60
CA TYR A 41 -1.70 3.14 -21.40
C TYR A 41 -1.11 3.75 -20.11
N PRO A 42 -0.37 4.88 -20.18
CA PRO A 42 0.38 5.41 -19.04
C PRO A 42 -0.48 5.72 -17.80
N VAL A 43 -1.70 6.22 -17.98
CA VAL A 43 -2.60 6.55 -16.86
C VAL A 43 -3.03 5.30 -16.09
N PHE A 44 -3.27 4.21 -16.82
CA PHE A 44 -3.59 2.92 -16.20
C PHE A 44 -2.42 2.40 -15.37
N LEU A 45 -1.19 2.47 -15.90
CA LEU A 45 0.00 2.08 -15.15
C LEU A 45 0.22 2.95 -13.91
N MET A 46 0.05 4.27 -14.02
CA MET A 46 0.16 5.17 -12.86
C MET A 46 -0.89 4.85 -11.80
N LYS A 47 -2.15 4.57 -12.21
CA LYS A 47 -3.20 4.08 -11.31
C LYS A 47 -2.74 2.83 -10.58
N LEU A 48 -2.25 1.83 -11.32
CA LEU A 48 -1.78 0.57 -10.75
C LEU A 48 -0.67 0.81 -9.71
N LEU A 49 0.28 1.71 -9.99
CA LEU A 49 1.36 2.04 -9.05
C LEU A 49 0.85 2.72 -7.78
N CYS A 50 -0.05 3.69 -7.88
CA CYS A 50 -0.65 4.34 -6.72
C CYS A 50 -1.38 3.32 -5.83
N PHE A 51 -2.23 2.49 -6.42
CA PHE A 51 -2.99 1.47 -5.66
C PHE A 51 -2.10 0.34 -5.13
N ALA A 52 -1.03 -0.04 -5.83
CA ALA A 52 -0.05 -0.99 -5.34
C ALA A 52 0.71 -0.44 -4.13
N LEU A 53 1.11 0.84 -4.14
CA LEU A 53 1.71 1.49 -2.97
C LEU A 53 0.72 1.56 -1.82
N PHE A 54 -0.54 1.91 -2.09
CA PHE A 54 -1.61 1.94 -1.10
C PHE A 54 -1.80 0.56 -0.45
N ALA A 55 -1.87 -0.51 -1.24
CA ALA A 55 -1.97 -1.89 -0.75
C ALA A 55 -0.74 -2.29 0.06
N CYS A 56 0.47 -1.92 -0.37
CA CYS A 56 1.69 -2.20 0.40
C CYS A 56 1.71 -1.45 1.74
N ALA A 57 1.30 -0.18 1.75
CA ALA A 57 1.18 0.62 2.96
C ALA A 57 0.18 -0.01 3.93
N PHE A 58 -1.02 -0.35 3.46
CA PHE A 58 -2.02 -1.06 4.26
C PHE A 58 -1.49 -2.37 4.85
N ASN A 59 -0.77 -3.15 4.04
CA ASN A 59 -0.17 -4.40 4.47
C ASN A 59 0.97 -4.21 5.48
N LEU A 60 1.62 -3.04 5.54
CA LEU A 60 2.54 -2.71 6.63
C LEU A 60 1.81 -2.80 7.98
N LEU A 61 0.60 -2.24 8.06
CA LEU A 61 -0.21 -2.32 9.28
C LEU A 61 -0.79 -3.73 9.45
N LEU A 62 -1.62 -4.20 8.53
CA LEU A 62 -2.33 -5.47 8.69
C LEU A 62 -1.35 -6.66 8.76
N GLY A 63 -0.42 -6.72 7.82
CA GLY A 63 0.48 -7.85 7.65
C GLY A 63 1.56 -7.97 8.71
N TYR A 64 2.04 -6.88 9.30
CA TYR A 64 3.12 -6.95 10.29
C TYR A 64 2.67 -6.70 11.72
N THR A 65 1.53 -6.02 11.94
CA THR A 65 0.99 -5.77 13.29
C THR A 65 -0.26 -6.57 13.61
N GLY A 66 -0.94 -7.14 12.60
CA GLY A 66 -2.23 -7.84 12.77
C GLY A 66 -3.43 -6.90 12.93
N LEU A 67 -3.26 -5.60 12.73
CA LEU A 67 -4.33 -4.61 12.91
C LEU A 67 -5.09 -4.37 11.59
N LEU A 68 -6.34 -4.82 11.53
CA LEU A 68 -7.25 -4.56 10.41
C LEU A 68 -7.94 -3.20 10.57
N SER A 69 -7.63 -2.23 9.71
CA SER A 69 -8.17 -0.87 9.81
C SER A 69 -9.03 -0.49 8.61
N PHE A 70 -10.31 -0.19 8.84
CA PHE A 70 -11.19 0.41 7.83
C PHE A 70 -11.01 1.94 7.71
N GLY A 71 -10.00 2.50 8.38
CA GLY A 71 -9.68 3.93 8.38
C GLY A 71 -8.84 4.41 7.20
N HIS A 72 -8.29 3.50 6.39
CA HIS A 72 -7.27 3.85 5.40
C HIS A 72 -7.77 4.73 4.25
N ALA A 73 -9.05 4.66 3.90
CA ALA A 73 -9.70 5.58 2.98
C ALA A 73 -9.57 7.05 3.43
N ALA A 74 -9.69 7.32 4.73
CA ALA A 74 -9.54 8.68 5.26
C ALA A 74 -8.13 9.24 5.05
N PHE A 75 -7.09 8.39 5.14
CA PHE A 75 -5.71 8.80 4.86
C PHE A 75 -5.46 8.98 3.37
N PHE A 76 -5.99 8.07 2.55
CA PHE A 76 -5.83 8.10 1.10
C PHE A 76 -6.54 9.31 0.49
N GLY A 77 -7.85 9.43 0.70
CA GLY A 77 -8.64 10.56 0.21
C GLY A 77 -8.33 11.88 0.92
N GLY A 78 -8.02 11.85 2.23
CA GLY A 78 -7.60 13.05 2.96
C GLY A 78 -6.31 13.65 2.40
N ALA A 79 -5.29 12.84 2.13
CA ALA A 79 -4.09 13.30 1.46
C ALA A 79 -4.34 13.77 0.03
N ALA A 80 -5.27 13.13 -0.69
CA ALA A 80 -5.67 13.59 -2.02
C ALA A 80 -6.26 15.01 -1.96
N TYR A 81 -7.15 15.28 -1.00
CA TYR A 81 -7.71 16.62 -0.79
C TYR A 81 -6.66 17.64 -0.36
N PHE A 82 -5.80 17.30 0.62
CA PHE A 82 -4.75 18.20 1.08
C PHE A 82 -3.74 18.54 -0.02
N THR A 83 -3.34 17.54 -0.82
CA THR A 83 -2.45 17.72 -1.97
C THR A 83 -3.11 18.57 -3.05
N ALA A 84 -4.34 18.21 -3.43
CA ALA A 84 -5.10 18.91 -4.46
C ALA A 84 -5.35 20.38 -4.08
N HIS A 85 -5.75 20.64 -2.83
CA HIS A 85 -5.97 21.99 -2.34
C HIS A 85 -4.67 22.81 -2.30
N ALA A 86 -3.58 22.25 -1.76
CA ALA A 86 -2.30 22.93 -1.71
C ALA A 86 -1.80 23.31 -3.11
N VAL A 87 -1.84 22.38 -4.06
CA VAL A 87 -1.31 22.61 -5.41
C VAL A 87 -2.22 23.55 -6.21
N LYS A 88 -3.55 23.42 -6.07
CA LYS A 88 -4.51 24.21 -6.84
C LYS A 88 -4.72 25.62 -6.28
N GLU A 89 -4.95 25.74 -4.97
CA GLU A 89 -5.35 27.01 -4.33
C GLU A 89 -4.14 27.79 -3.80
N TRP A 90 -3.14 27.11 -3.22
CA TRP A 90 -1.93 27.78 -2.73
C TRP A 90 -0.85 27.91 -3.80
N GLY A 91 -1.01 27.23 -4.94
CA GLY A 91 -0.06 27.30 -6.06
C GLY A 91 1.32 26.73 -5.72
N VAL A 92 1.43 25.86 -4.71
CA VAL A 92 2.72 25.26 -4.35
C VAL A 92 3.16 24.24 -5.39
N SER A 93 4.46 23.95 -5.42
CA SER A 93 4.98 22.93 -6.32
C SER A 93 4.44 21.53 -6.00
N PRO A 94 4.36 20.63 -6.98
CA PRO A 94 3.77 19.30 -6.82
C PRO A 94 4.42 18.47 -5.71
N GLU A 95 5.74 18.56 -5.56
CA GLU A 95 6.48 17.89 -4.51
C GLU A 95 6.10 18.40 -3.11
N ILE A 96 5.94 19.72 -2.94
CA ILE A 96 5.50 20.32 -1.67
C ILE A 96 4.05 19.93 -1.39
N GLY A 97 3.19 19.94 -2.42
CA GLY A 97 1.80 19.49 -2.32
C GLY A 97 1.69 18.06 -1.80
N ILE A 98 2.47 17.13 -2.36
CA ILE A 98 2.50 15.74 -1.90
C ILE A 98 2.99 15.66 -0.45
N LEU A 99 4.05 16.41 -0.08
CA LEU A 99 4.56 16.42 1.28
C LEU A 99 3.52 16.95 2.29
N ILE A 100 2.74 17.96 1.91
CA ILE A 100 1.60 18.45 2.71
C ILE A 100 0.54 17.36 2.85
N GLY A 101 0.22 16.65 1.76
CA GLY A 101 -0.70 15.51 1.78
C GLY A 101 -0.24 14.39 2.70
N VAL A 102 1.04 14.00 2.62
CA VAL A 102 1.66 12.99 3.49
C VAL A 102 1.65 13.44 4.94
N ALA A 103 2.00 14.70 5.23
CA ALA A 103 1.97 15.25 6.57
C ALA A 103 0.55 15.27 7.15
N GLY A 104 -0.43 15.67 6.34
CA GLY A 104 -1.85 15.66 6.73
C GLY A 104 -2.36 14.24 7.00
N ALA A 105 -2.02 13.26 6.17
CA ALA A 105 -2.36 11.86 6.42
C ALA A 105 -1.64 11.28 7.64
N ALA A 106 -0.37 11.63 7.87
CA ALA A 106 0.36 11.24 9.07
C ALA A 106 -0.28 11.82 10.33
N LEU A 107 -0.72 13.09 10.29
CA LEU A 107 -1.42 13.75 11.39
C LEU A 107 -2.78 13.10 11.65
N LEU A 108 -3.58 12.86 10.61
CA LEU A 108 -4.84 12.11 10.72
C LEU A 108 -4.57 10.71 11.29
N GLY A 109 -3.52 10.04 10.82
CA GLY A 109 -3.06 8.75 11.32
C GLY A 109 -2.69 8.79 12.79
N ALA A 110 -2.03 9.85 13.25
CA ALA A 110 -1.66 10.01 14.66
C ALA A 110 -2.89 10.20 15.55
N VAL A 111 -3.84 11.05 15.13
CA VAL A 111 -5.08 11.31 15.86
C VAL A 111 -5.97 10.06 15.91
N ILE A 112 -6.26 9.48 14.74
CA ILE A 112 -7.11 8.27 14.63
C ILE A 112 -6.44 7.08 15.30
N GLY A 113 -5.13 6.90 15.06
CA GLY A 113 -4.35 5.82 15.64
C GLY A 113 -4.32 5.88 17.16
N PHE A 114 -4.10 7.07 17.75
CA PHE A 114 -4.06 7.25 19.20
C PHE A 114 -5.36 6.82 19.91
N LEU A 115 -6.50 7.03 19.26
CA LEU A 115 -7.81 6.61 19.76
C LEU A 115 -8.07 5.12 19.49
N ALA A 116 -7.77 4.65 18.28
CA ALA A 116 -8.15 3.32 17.83
C ALA A 116 -7.33 2.19 18.47
N ILE A 117 -5.99 2.35 18.60
CA ILE A 117 -5.08 1.28 19.06
C ILE A 117 -5.33 0.79 20.49
N ARG A 118 -6.14 1.52 21.27
CA ARG A 118 -6.55 1.12 22.62
C ARG A 118 -7.47 -0.09 22.62
N ARG A 119 -8.04 -0.44 21.46
CA ARG A 119 -8.89 -1.62 21.27
C ARG A 119 -8.19 -2.62 20.35
N GLN A 120 -8.63 -3.87 20.41
CA GLN A 120 -8.08 -4.97 19.63
C GLN A 120 -9.17 -5.64 18.78
N GLY A 121 -8.75 -6.36 17.75
CA GLY A 121 -9.63 -7.18 16.91
C GLY A 121 -10.74 -6.37 16.24
N ILE A 122 -11.98 -6.87 16.34
CA ILE A 122 -13.15 -6.29 15.67
C ILE A 122 -13.46 -4.88 16.19
N TYR A 123 -13.26 -4.62 17.48
CA TYR A 123 -13.47 -3.28 18.06
C TYR A 123 -12.54 -2.23 17.47
N PHE A 124 -11.29 -2.59 17.18
CA PHE A 124 -10.36 -1.71 16.48
C PHE A 124 -10.87 -1.37 15.07
N ALA A 125 -11.29 -2.39 14.32
CA ALA A 125 -11.85 -2.21 12.98
C ALA A 125 -13.08 -1.29 12.99
N MET A 126 -14.03 -1.51 13.91
CA MET A 126 -15.24 -0.69 14.04
C MET A 126 -14.92 0.78 14.40
N ILE A 127 -13.99 1.02 15.32
CA ILE A 127 -13.59 2.39 15.68
C ILE A 127 -12.94 3.08 14.49
N THR A 128 -12.05 2.40 13.76
CA THR A 128 -11.41 3.00 12.58
C THR A 128 -12.42 3.30 11.48
N LEU A 129 -13.44 2.46 11.28
CA LEU A 129 -14.52 2.71 10.34
C LEU A 129 -15.34 3.94 10.76
N ALA A 130 -15.72 4.04 12.03
CA ALA A 130 -16.48 5.17 12.56
C ALA A 130 -15.72 6.49 12.40
N LEU A 131 -14.43 6.51 12.74
CA LEU A 131 -13.57 7.69 12.57
C LEU A 131 -13.37 8.05 11.08
N ALA A 132 -13.28 7.06 10.20
CA ALA A 132 -13.24 7.31 8.75
C ALA A 132 -14.53 7.95 8.24
N GLN A 133 -15.69 7.47 8.72
CA GLN A 133 -16.99 8.03 8.37
C GLN A 133 -17.19 9.43 8.93
N MET A 134 -16.72 9.71 10.14
CA MET A 134 -16.68 11.08 10.67
C MET A 134 -15.85 12.01 9.76
N PHE A 135 -14.68 11.55 9.30
CA PHE A 135 -13.85 12.32 8.37
C PHE A 135 -14.51 12.46 6.98
N TYR A 136 -15.23 11.45 6.51
CA TYR A 136 -16.04 11.53 5.29
C TYR A 136 -17.08 12.65 5.37
N PHE A 137 -17.87 12.70 6.45
CA PHE A 137 -18.87 13.77 6.64
C PHE A 137 -18.23 15.14 6.83
N PHE A 138 -17.05 15.20 7.47
CA PHE A 138 -16.26 16.43 7.51
C PHE A 138 -15.86 16.88 6.10
N CYS A 139 -15.35 16.00 5.24
CA CYS A 139 -15.02 16.30 3.85
C CYS A 139 -16.25 16.63 3.01
N LEU A 140 -17.42 16.09 3.31
CA LEU A 140 -18.67 16.44 2.63
C LEU A 140 -19.08 17.89 2.92
N GLN A 141 -18.89 18.36 4.16
CA GLN A 141 -19.36 19.67 4.60
C GLN A 141 -18.29 20.79 4.50
N ALA A 142 -17.01 20.44 4.50
CA ALA A 142 -15.94 21.42 4.45
C ALA A 142 -15.92 22.18 3.11
N GLY A 143 -15.90 23.51 3.14
CA GLY A 143 -15.91 24.31 1.91
C GLY A 143 -14.69 24.07 1.00
N PHE A 144 -13.52 23.77 1.58
CA PHE A 144 -12.28 23.62 0.80
C PHE A 144 -12.24 22.34 -0.06
N THR A 145 -13.01 21.31 0.29
CA THR A 145 -13.06 20.03 -0.45
C THR A 145 -14.05 20.07 -1.61
N HIS A 146 -14.95 21.06 -1.65
CA HIS A 146 -16.07 21.15 -2.59
C HIS A 146 -17.05 19.97 -2.49
N GLY A 147 -17.14 19.32 -1.33
CA GLY A 147 -18.13 18.28 -1.04
C GLY A 147 -18.12 17.11 -2.06
N GLU A 148 -19.29 16.82 -2.63
CA GLU A 148 -19.49 15.73 -3.59
C GLU A 148 -18.77 15.98 -4.93
N ASP A 149 -18.67 17.24 -5.37
CA ASP A 149 -17.99 17.61 -6.62
C ASP A 149 -16.49 17.32 -6.55
N GLY A 150 -15.92 17.47 -5.34
CA GLY A 150 -14.50 17.33 -5.11
C GLY A 150 -13.66 18.44 -5.77
N ILE A 151 -12.35 18.36 -5.60
CA ILE A 151 -11.42 19.31 -6.24
C ILE A 151 -11.08 18.77 -7.62
N GLN A 152 -11.55 19.45 -8.66
CA GLN A 152 -11.27 19.12 -10.07
C GLN A 152 -10.13 19.95 -10.64
N SER A 153 -9.58 19.53 -11.78
CA SER A 153 -8.56 20.25 -12.56
C SER A 153 -7.32 20.63 -11.75
N VAL A 154 -6.83 19.70 -10.92
CA VAL A 154 -5.60 19.89 -10.15
C VAL A 154 -4.41 19.99 -11.13
N PRO A 155 -3.62 21.07 -11.10
CA PRO A 155 -2.51 21.23 -12.02
C PRO A 155 -1.37 20.29 -11.66
N ARG A 156 -0.75 19.65 -12.65
CA ARG A 156 0.42 18.79 -12.43
C ARG A 156 1.70 19.57 -12.18
N GLY A 157 1.77 20.82 -12.66
CA GLY A 157 2.87 21.76 -12.41
C GLY A 157 4.24 21.30 -12.93
N PHE A 158 5.29 21.99 -12.48
CA PHE A 158 6.68 21.66 -12.77
C PHE A 158 7.34 21.07 -11.52
N LEU A 159 7.92 19.88 -11.66
CA LEU A 159 8.71 19.24 -10.60
C LEU A 159 10.03 19.99 -10.43
N PHE A 160 10.30 20.45 -9.20
CA PHE A 160 11.46 21.28 -8.85
C PHE A 160 11.62 22.54 -9.74
N GLY A 161 10.55 22.98 -10.41
CA GLY A 161 10.58 24.11 -11.34
C GLY A 161 11.21 23.83 -12.72
N PHE A 162 11.72 22.62 -12.99
CA PHE A 162 12.44 22.31 -14.23
C PHE A 162 11.77 21.25 -15.11
N ILE A 163 11.08 20.27 -14.51
CA ILE A 163 10.51 19.14 -15.25
C ILE A 163 8.98 19.30 -15.34
N ASP A 164 8.45 19.45 -16.56
CA ASP A 164 7.01 19.54 -16.77
C ASP A 164 6.32 18.18 -16.56
N LEU A 165 5.45 18.10 -15.56
CA LEU A 165 4.65 16.91 -15.24
C LEU A 165 3.35 16.83 -16.07
N SER A 166 3.08 17.81 -16.94
CA SER A 166 1.96 17.76 -17.87
C SER A 166 2.14 16.63 -18.90
N HIS A 167 3.39 16.34 -19.27
CA HIS A 167 3.72 15.20 -20.13
C HIS A 167 3.53 13.86 -19.40
N TRP A 168 2.75 12.96 -20.01
CA TRP A 168 2.43 11.64 -19.46
C TRP A 168 3.67 10.80 -19.13
N THR A 169 4.73 10.91 -19.94
CA THR A 169 5.99 10.19 -19.74
C THR A 169 6.74 10.70 -18.50
N SER A 170 6.86 12.02 -18.34
CA SER A 170 7.49 12.64 -17.17
C SER A 170 6.73 12.29 -15.90
N MET A 171 5.39 12.39 -15.94
CA MET A 171 4.52 12.02 -14.83
C MET A 171 4.66 10.54 -14.46
N TYR A 172 4.74 9.65 -15.45
CA TYR A 172 4.93 8.22 -15.22
C TYR A 172 6.25 7.93 -14.48
N TYR A 173 7.37 8.49 -14.96
CA TYR A 173 8.67 8.26 -14.30
C TYR A 173 8.74 8.88 -12.91
N PHE A 174 8.05 10.00 -12.69
CA PHE A 174 7.90 10.58 -11.35
C PHE A 174 7.10 9.65 -10.42
N VAL A 175 5.94 9.16 -10.86
CA VAL A 175 5.12 8.19 -10.11
C VAL A 175 5.90 6.92 -9.80
N LEU A 176 6.64 6.41 -10.79
CA LEU A 176 7.52 5.26 -10.64
C LEU A 176 8.62 5.49 -9.59
N ALA A 177 9.30 6.64 -9.65
CA ALA A 177 10.33 6.98 -8.66
C ALA A 177 9.74 7.02 -7.24
N VAL A 178 8.59 7.69 -7.06
CA VAL A 178 7.89 7.76 -5.76
C VAL A 178 7.45 6.37 -5.29
N PHE A 179 6.93 5.53 -6.20
CA PHE A 179 6.57 4.14 -5.91
C PHE A 179 7.77 3.33 -5.40
N VAL A 180 8.90 3.38 -6.10
CA VAL A 180 10.13 2.67 -5.72
C VAL A 180 10.65 3.15 -4.37
N ILE A 181 10.65 4.46 -4.12
CA ILE A 181 11.01 5.04 -2.83
C ILE A 181 10.08 4.54 -1.72
N GLY A 182 8.77 4.50 -1.98
CA GLY A 182 7.77 4.00 -1.04
C GLY A 182 7.97 2.52 -0.70
N ILE A 183 8.21 1.67 -1.71
CA ILE A 183 8.52 0.25 -1.50
C ILE A 183 9.85 0.07 -0.75
N ALA A 184 10.88 0.84 -1.08
CA ALA A 184 12.16 0.82 -0.40
C ALA A 184 12.03 1.22 1.08
N ALA A 185 11.22 2.25 1.37
CA ALA A 185 10.90 2.67 2.74
C ALA A 185 10.19 1.56 3.51
N ILE A 186 9.16 0.93 2.93
CA ILE A 186 8.44 -0.20 3.53
C ILE A 186 9.39 -1.37 3.80
N TRP A 187 10.22 -1.75 2.83
CA TRP A 187 11.23 -2.80 2.98
C TRP A 187 12.21 -2.49 4.12
N ARG A 188 12.67 -1.24 4.22
CA ARG A 188 13.57 -0.80 5.30
C ARG A 188 12.90 -0.89 6.66
N ILE A 189 11.64 -0.46 6.79
CA ILE A 189 10.86 -0.51 8.04
C ILE A 189 10.69 -1.97 8.49
N ILE A 190 10.28 -2.86 7.59
CA ILE A 190 10.02 -4.27 7.90
C ILE A 190 11.28 -5.03 8.32
N ASN A 191 12.42 -4.74 7.69
CA ASN A 191 13.69 -5.41 7.97
C ASN A 191 14.53 -4.70 9.05
N SER A 192 13.96 -3.72 9.74
CA SER A 192 14.59 -3.06 10.88
C SER A 192 14.23 -3.74 12.21
N PRO A 193 14.92 -3.43 13.33
CA PRO A 193 14.53 -3.88 14.66
C PRO A 193 13.07 -3.55 15.00
N PHE A 194 12.57 -2.41 14.52
CA PHE A 194 11.17 -2.03 14.66
C PHE A 194 10.23 -3.07 14.03
N GLY A 195 10.51 -3.50 12.79
CA GLY A 195 9.71 -4.52 12.11
C GLY A 195 9.76 -5.90 12.80
N MET A 196 10.89 -6.27 13.40
CA MET A 196 10.99 -7.50 14.20
C MET A 196 10.11 -7.44 15.45
N ILE A 197 10.07 -6.29 16.12
CA ILE A 197 9.19 -6.07 17.28
C ILE A 197 7.72 -6.15 16.86
N LEU A 198 7.33 -5.53 15.73
CA LEU A 198 5.96 -5.64 15.21
C LEU A 198 5.54 -7.09 14.97
N LYS A 199 6.41 -7.91 14.36
CA LYS A 199 6.14 -9.34 14.16
C LYS A 199 5.92 -10.06 15.50
N SER A 200 6.75 -9.76 16.50
CA SER A 200 6.58 -10.35 17.84
C SER A 200 5.27 -9.95 18.51
N ILE A 201 4.83 -8.69 18.32
CA ILE A 201 3.54 -8.18 18.81
C ILE A 201 2.39 -8.91 18.11
N ARG A 202 2.50 -9.13 16.80
CA ARG A 202 1.49 -9.87 16.01
C ARG A 202 1.37 -11.33 16.44
N GLU A 203 2.48 -11.98 16.76
CA GLU A 203 2.49 -13.39 17.21
C GLU A 203 1.93 -13.55 18.62
N ASN A 204 2.43 -12.76 19.58
CA ASN A 204 1.94 -12.79 20.95
C ASN A 204 2.18 -11.47 21.67
N GLU A 205 1.14 -10.64 21.71
CA GLU A 205 1.16 -9.33 22.35
C GLU A 205 1.49 -9.41 23.85
N THR A 206 0.91 -10.36 24.58
CA THR A 206 1.16 -10.55 26.02
C THR A 206 2.64 -10.84 26.29
N ARG A 207 3.27 -11.67 25.45
CA ARG A 207 4.69 -11.99 25.54
C ARG A 207 5.58 -10.78 25.25
N ALA A 208 5.23 -9.97 24.25
CA ALA A 208 5.96 -8.73 23.95
C ALA A 208 5.91 -7.74 25.12
N ILE A 209 4.77 -7.64 25.82
CA ILE A 209 4.62 -6.83 27.03
C ILE A 209 5.51 -7.36 28.15
N SER A 210 5.53 -8.68 28.39
CA SER A 210 6.39 -9.29 29.41
C SER A 210 7.89 -9.09 29.16
N LEU A 211 8.30 -8.88 27.90
CA LEU A 211 9.68 -8.54 27.53
C LEU A 211 10.01 -7.04 27.68
N GLY A 212 9.06 -6.23 28.15
CA GLY A 212 9.24 -4.80 28.42
C GLY A 212 8.97 -3.88 27.23
N TYR A 213 8.44 -4.37 26.10
CA TYR A 213 8.11 -3.53 24.96
C TYR A 213 6.85 -2.71 25.18
N SER A 214 6.91 -1.41 24.87
CA SER A 214 5.75 -0.51 24.88
C SER A 214 4.86 -0.74 23.65
N VAL A 215 4.08 -1.83 23.64
CA VAL A 215 3.29 -2.28 22.48
C VAL A 215 2.42 -1.19 21.86
N ALA A 216 1.77 -0.36 22.68
CA ALA A 216 0.92 0.73 22.19
C ALA A 216 1.70 1.74 21.33
N ASN A 217 2.92 2.12 21.73
CA ASN A 217 3.74 3.07 20.97
C ASN A 217 4.21 2.47 19.64
N TYR A 218 4.57 1.18 19.62
CA TYR A 218 4.94 0.49 18.39
C TYR A 218 3.76 0.37 17.42
N LYS A 219 2.56 0.05 17.92
CA LYS A 219 1.32 0.02 17.14
C LYS A 219 0.97 1.41 16.60
N LEU A 220 1.08 2.45 17.42
CA LEU A 220 0.83 3.84 16.99
C LEU A 220 1.80 4.26 15.89
N ALA A 221 3.10 4.03 16.08
CA ALA A 221 4.12 4.35 15.09
C ALA A 221 3.87 3.61 13.77
N ALA A 222 3.54 2.32 13.82
CA ALA A 222 3.20 1.54 12.64
C ALA A 222 1.97 2.09 11.92
N PHE A 223 0.95 2.50 12.67
CA PHE A 223 -0.27 3.11 12.15
C PHE A 223 -0.01 4.45 11.46
N VAL A 224 0.79 5.34 12.08
CA VAL A 224 1.17 6.63 11.50
C VAL A 224 2.01 6.44 10.23
N MET A 225 2.99 5.52 10.23
CA MET A 225 3.79 5.23 9.05
C MET A 225 2.95 4.65 7.90
N SER A 226 2.01 3.75 8.21
CA SER A 226 1.04 3.23 7.24
C SER A 226 0.17 4.34 6.65
N ALA A 227 -0.34 5.23 7.50
CA ALA A 227 -1.14 6.38 7.10
C ALA A 227 -0.35 7.36 6.22
N ALA A 228 0.92 7.65 6.56
CA ALA A 228 1.79 8.52 5.77
C ALA A 228 2.05 7.95 4.36
N LEU A 229 2.38 6.66 4.25
CA LEU A 229 2.61 5.99 2.97
C LEU A 229 1.32 5.83 2.15
N THR A 230 0.19 5.62 2.83
CA THR A 230 -1.13 5.66 2.20
C THR A 230 -1.45 7.04 1.66
N GLY A 231 -1.12 8.09 2.42
CA GLY A 231 -1.26 9.47 2.00
C GLY A 231 -0.36 9.82 0.81
N LEU A 232 0.85 9.26 0.75
CA LEU A 232 1.74 9.39 -0.40
C LEU A 232 1.07 8.85 -1.67
N ALA A 233 0.43 7.68 -1.59
CA ALA A 233 -0.32 7.11 -2.70
C ALA A 233 -1.55 7.97 -3.09
N GLY A 234 -2.28 8.49 -2.11
CA GLY A 234 -3.46 9.35 -2.32
C GLY A 234 -3.12 10.70 -2.95
N GLY A 235 -2.09 11.39 -2.44
CA GLY A 235 -1.61 12.65 -3.01
C GLY A 235 -1.09 12.47 -4.43
N LEU A 236 -0.37 11.38 -4.71
CA LEU A 236 0.08 11.04 -6.05
C LEU A 236 -1.09 10.76 -7.00
N LYS A 237 -2.10 10.01 -6.54
CA LYS A 237 -3.35 9.76 -7.28
C LYS A 237 -4.05 11.08 -7.64
N ALA A 238 -4.11 12.06 -6.74
CA ALA A 238 -4.74 13.34 -7.00
C ALA A 238 -4.09 14.10 -8.17
N LEU A 239 -2.76 14.05 -8.30
CA LEU A 239 -2.04 14.67 -9.40
C LEU A 239 -2.14 13.87 -10.71
N VAL A 240 -2.10 12.53 -10.63
CA VAL A 240 -2.23 11.66 -11.81
C VAL A 240 -3.58 11.88 -12.49
N PHE A 241 -4.65 11.84 -11.71
CA PHE A 241 -6.02 11.98 -12.20
C PHE A 241 -6.48 13.43 -12.30
N GLN A 242 -5.74 14.36 -11.71
CA GLN A 242 -6.07 15.79 -11.64
C GLN A 242 -7.37 16.07 -10.88
N PHE A 243 -7.77 15.19 -9.97
CA PHE A 243 -8.91 15.39 -9.10
C PHE A 243 -8.78 14.65 -7.76
N ALA A 244 -9.45 15.19 -6.74
CA ALA A 244 -9.68 14.55 -5.45
C ALA A 244 -11.18 14.55 -5.15
N THR A 245 -11.76 13.37 -4.96
CA THR A 245 -13.22 13.18 -4.87
C THR A 245 -13.64 12.53 -3.56
N LEU A 246 -14.89 12.75 -3.16
CA LEU A 246 -15.40 12.24 -1.88
C LEU A 246 -15.40 10.70 -1.82
N THR A 247 -15.51 10.05 -2.98
CA THR A 247 -15.38 8.59 -3.14
C THR A 247 -14.04 8.04 -2.66
N ASP A 248 -12.95 8.84 -2.68
CA ASP A 248 -11.63 8.41 -2.19
C ASP A 248 -11.58 8.29 -0.66
N VAL A 249 -12.47 8.99 0.05
CA VAL A 249 -12.60 8.98 1.52
C VAL A 249 -13.65 7.95 1.98
N GLY A 250 -14.49 7.46 1.07
CA GLY A 250 -15.53 6.48 1.36
C GLY A 250 -14.97 5.16 1.91
N TRP A 251 -15.71 4.52 2.82
CA TRP A 251 -15.28 3.26 3.44
C TRP A 251 -15.07 2.13 2.41
N GLN A 252 -15.73 2.22 1.25
CA GLN A 252 -15.57 1.30 0.12
C GLN A 252 -14.12 1.27 -0.35
N MET A 253 -13.41 2.40 -0.35
CA MET A 253 -11.99 2.49 -0.71
C MET A 253 -11.11 1.70 0.28
N SER A 254 -11.44 1.71 1.58
CA SER A 254 -10.80 0.85 2.58
C SER A 254 -11.12 -0.63 2.31
N GLY A 255 -12.33 -0.93 1.84
CA GLY A 255 -12.70 -2.26 1.37
C GLY A 255 -11.80 -2.72 0.24
N GLU A 256 -11.64 -1.93 -0.81
CA GLU A 256 -10.81 -2.27 -1.98
C GLU A 256 -9.36 -2.61 -1.60
N VAL A 257 -8.71 -1.79 -0.77
CA VAL A 257 -7.32 -2.07 -0.36
C VAL A 257 -7.21 -3.34 0.49
N ILE A 258 -8.22 -3.64 1.31
CA ILE A 258 -8.31 -4.94 2.01
C ILE A 258 -8.37 -6.06 0.98
N LEU A 259 -9.21 -5.96 -0.05
CA LEU A 259 -9.30 -7.00 -1.10
C LEU A 259 -7.95 -7.19 -1.80
N MET A 260 -7.30 -6.10 -2.20
CA MET A 260 -5.99 -6.12 -2.87
C MET A 260 -4.93 -6.83 -2.01
N THR A 261 -4.90 -6.56 -0.70
CA THR A 261 -3.91 -7.16 0.20
C THR A 261 -4.20 -8.60 0.57
N LEU A 262 -5.47 -8.95 0.80
CA LEU A 262 -5.90 -10.33 1.05
C LEU A 262 -5.64 -11.23 -0.16
N LEU A 263 -6.05 -10.79 -1.35
CA LEU A 263 -5.90 -11.54 -2.60
C LEU A 263 -4.43 -11.71 -2.97
N GLY A 264 -3.64 -10.65 -2.78
CA GLY A 264 -2.20 -10.65 -3.01
C GLY A 264 -1.45 -11.58 -2.06
N GLY A 265 -1.75 -11.54 -0.76
CA GLY A 265 -1.12 -12.34 0.29
C GLY A 265 -0.63 -11.47 1.45
N ILE A 266 -1.32 -11.59 2.59
CA ILE A 266 -1.06 -10.81 3.81
C ILE A 266 0.36 -11.09 4.35
N GLY A 267 1.06 -10.04 4.78
CA GLY A 267 2.36 -10.16 5.42
C GLY A 267 3.52 -10.45 4.46
N THR A 268 3.28 -10.37 3.14
CA THR A 268 4.33 -10.40 2.11
C THR A 268 4.57 -9.00 1.56
N LEU A 269 5.79 -8.67 1.14
CA LEU A 269 6.06 -7.36 0.51
C LEU A 269 5.45 -7.26 -0.89
N ILE A 270 5.52 -8.34 -1.66
CA ILE A 270 5.18 -8.37 -3.09
C ILE A 270 3.70 -8.72 -3.32
N GLY A 271 3.06 -9.48 -2.41
CA GLY A 271 1.66 -9.88 -2.53
C GLY A 271 0.71 -8.72 -2.84
N PRO A 272 0.69 -7.66 -2.03
CA PRO A 272 -0.16 -6.48 -2.27
C PRO A 272 0.00 -5.85 -3.66
N ILE A 273 1.22 -5.87 -4.24
CA ILE A 273 1.48 -5.34 -5.59
C ILE A 273 0.73 -6.19 -6.64
N PHE A 274 0.82 -7.51 -6.55
CA PHE A 274 0.08 -8.42 -7.43
C PHE A 274 -1.43 -8.31 -7.24
N GLY A 275 -1.90 -8.24 -6.00
CA GLY A 275 -3.31 -8.10 -5.70
C GLY A 275 -3.90 -6.79 -6.21
N ALA A 276 -3.17 -5.67 -6.05
CA ALA A 276 -3.52 -4.40 -6.67
C ALA A 276 -3.54 -4.50 -8.19
N GLY A 277 -2.54 -5.14 -8.80
CA GLY A 277 -2.51 -5.38 -10.24
C GLY A 277 -3.75 -6.13 -10.74
N LEU A 278 -4.14 -7.22 -10.07
CA LEU A 278 -5.34 -7.99 -10.42
C LEU A 278 -6.62 -7.17 -10.29
N VAL A 279 -6.84 -6.54 -9.13
CA VAL A 279 -8.07 -5.80 -8.84
C VAL A 279 -8.19 -4.58 -9.75
N VAL A 280 -7.12 -3.80 -9.92
CA VAL A 280 -7.14 -2.59 -10.78
C VAL A 280 -7.32 -2.95 -12.25
N THR A 281 -6.68 -4.02 -12.73
CA THR A 281 -6.87 -4.50 -14.12
C THR A 281 -8.29 -4.96 -14.35
N LEU A 282 -8.86 -5.72 -13.40
CA LEU A 282 -10.25 -6.17 -13.47
C LEU A 282 -11.20 -4.97 -13.49
N GLN A 283 -11.05 -4.02 -12.57
CA GLN A 283 -11.84 -2.80 -12.54
C GLN A 283 -11.74 -2.01 -13.85
N ASN A 284 -10.55 -1.91 -14.44
CA ASN A 284 -10.33 -1.18 -15.69
C ASN A 284 -11.02 -1.86 -16.88
N TYR A 285 -10.98 -3.19 -16.97
CA TYR A 285 -11.63 -3.94 -18.05
C TYR A 285 -13.16 -3.96 -17.91
N LEU A 286 -13.66 -4.04 -16.67
CA LEU A 286 -15.10 -4.03 -16.41
C LEU A 286 -15.71 -2.63 -16.50
N ALA A 287 -14.93 -1.57 -16.32
CA ALA A 287 -15.41 -0.20 -16.46
C ALA A 287 -15.95 0.09 -17.87
N THR A 288 -15.48 -0.64 -18.90
CA THR A 288 -15.98 -0.53 -20.28
C THR A 288 -17.14 -1.50 -20.58
N SER A 289 -17.56 -2.32 -19.62
CA SER A 289 -18.67 -3.27 -19.77
C SER A 289 -19.96 -2.73 -19.16
N GLU A 290 -21.11 -3.25 -19.60
CA GLU A 290 -22.43 -2.87 -19.04
C GLU A 290 -22.69 -3.44 -17.63
N PHE A 291 -21.79 -4.28 -17.12
CA PHE A 291 -22.00 -4.96 -15.85
C PHE A 291 -21.58 -4.09 -14.64
N PRO A 292 -22.27 -4.21 -13.50
CA PRO A 292 -21.87 -3.53 -12.27
C PRO A 292 -20.50 -4.00 -11.77
N VAL A 293 -19.48 -3.15 -11.92
CA VAL A 293 -18.09 -3.44 -11.56
C VAL A 293 -17.97 -3.93 -10.12
N THR A 294 -18.70 -3.32 -9.18
CA THR A 294 -18.68 -3.65 -7.76
C THR A 294 -19.13 -5.09 -7.47
N ILE A 295 -20.19 -5.54 -8.15
CA ILE A 295 -20.75 -6.89 -7.93
C ILE A 295 -19.76 -7.93 -8.43
N ILE A 296 -19.23 -7.76 -9.65
CA ILE A 296 -18.29 -8.73 -10.21
C ILE A 296 -16.98 -8.74 -9.42
N THR A 297 -16.47 -7.57 -9.02
CA THR A 297 -15.26 -7.50 -8.19
C THR A 297 -15.46 -8.23 -6.87
N GLY A 298 -16.64 -8.12 -6.25
CA GLY A 298 -17.01 -8.88 -5.04
C GLY A 298 -17.10 -10.39 -5.27
N VAL A 299 -17.68 -10.84 -6.39
CA VAL A 299 -17.78 -12.26 -6.75
C VAL A 299 -16.40 -12.85 -7.04
N VAL A 300 -15.58 -12.18 -7.85
CA VAL A 300 -14.20 -12.61 -8.16
C VAL A 300 -13.39 -12.69 -6.87
N PHE A 301 -13.55 -11.71 -5.99
CA PHE A 301 -12.93 -11.76 -4.66
C PHE A 301 -13.39 -12.98 -3.86
N MET A 302 -14.69 -13.25 -3.78
CA MET A 302 -15.22 -14.42 -3.06
C MET A 302 -14.60 -15.71 -3.60
N VAL A 303 -14.55 -15.87 -4.92
CA VAL A 303 -13.93 -17.03 -5.59
C VAL A 303 -12.44 -17.11 -5.24
N CYS A 304 -11.70 -16.01 -5.34
CA CYS A 304 -10.27 -15.98 -5.03
C CYS A 304 -9.98 -16.32 -3.57
N VAL A 305 -10.77 -15.83 -2.60
CA VAL A 305 -10.57 -16.13 -1.18
C VAL A 305 -10.93 -17.59 -0.84
N LEU A 306 -11.98 -18.13 -1.48
CA LEU A 306 -12.37 -19.52 -1.30
C LEU A 306 -11.34 -20.49 -1.90
N LEU A 307 -10.74 -20.14 -3.04
CA LEU A 307 -9.73 -20.98 -3.71
C LEU A 307 -8.31 -20.80 -3.14
N PHE A 308 -7.92 -19.58 -2.77
CA PHE A 308 -6.57 -19.24 -2.34
C PHE A 308 -6.55 -18.79 -0.87
N ARG A 309 -6.61 -19.74 0.06
CA ARG A 309 -6.61 -19.48 1.52
C ARG A 309 -5.42 -18.68 2.05
N ARG A 310 -4.29 -18.63 1.32
CA ARG A 310 -3.08 -17.87 1.67
C ARG A 310 -2.83 -16.64 0.80
N GLY A 311 -3.75 -16.32 -0.12
CA GLY A 311 -3.52 -15.39 -1.23
C GLY A 311 -2.68 -16.00 -2.36
N VAL A 312 -2.73 -15.39 -3.54
CA VAL A 312 -2.09 -15.92 -4.77
C VAL A 312 -0.59 -16.07 -4.59
N VAL A 313 0.07 -15.05 -4.03
CA VAL A 313 1.52 -15.09 -3.81
C VAL A 313 1.84 -16.05 -2.66
N GLY A 314 1.07 -16.06 -1.57
CA GLY A 314 1.26 -17.01 -0.47
C GLY A 314 1.19 -18.48 -0.90
N GLU A 315 0.31 -18.81 -1.84
CA GLU A 315 0.22 -20.15 -2.43
C GLU A 315 1.42 -20.45 -3.34
N PHE A 316 1.89 -19.48 -4.12
CA PHE A 316 3.10 -19.61 -4.94
C PHE A 316 4.35 -19.91 -4.09
N TYR A 317 4.54 -19.19 -2.97
CA TYR A 317 5.63 -19.45 -2.02
C TYR A 317 5.57 -20.86 -1.42
N ASN A 318 4.36 -21.41 -1.21
CA ASN A 318 4.20 -22.76 -0.65
C ASN A 318 4.27 -23.89 -1.69
N SER A 319 4.14 -23.56 -2.98
CA SER A 319 4.20 -24.53 -4.08
C SER A 319 5.59 -25.16 -4.24
N ARG A 320 5.66 -26.33 -4.90
CA ARG A 320 6.93 -27.01 -5.23
C ARG A 320 7.88 -26.13 -6.06
N LEU A 321 7.34 -25.16 -6.81
CA LEU A 321 8.11 -24.22 -7.63
C LEU A 321 8.74 -23.10 -6.77
N GLY A 322 8.00 -22.55 -5.80
CA GLY A 322 8.50 -21.56 -4.85
C GLY A 322 9.62 -22.10 -3.95
N ARG A 323 9.47 -23.34 -3.48
CA ARG A 323 10.53 -24.03 -2.71
C ARG A 323 11.79 -24.32 -3.54
N ARG A 324 11.65 -24.61 -4.84
CA ARG A 324 12.80 -24.78 -5.75
C ARG A 324 13.52 -23.47 -6.05
N LEU A 325 12.81 -22.34 -6.06
CA LEU A 325 13.36 -20.99 -6.25
C LEU A 325 13.86 -20.37 -4.93
N GLY A 326 13.79 -21.09 -3.81
CA GLY A 326 14.30 -20.66 -2.50
C GLY A 326 13.47 -19.58 -1.82
N PHE A 327 12.22 -19.42 -2.25
CA PHE A 327 11.21 -18.59 -1.63
C PHE A 327 10.54 -19.37 -0.49
N GLU A 328 11.24 -19.53 0.65
CA GLU A 328 10.65 -20.19 1.82
C GLU A 328 9.87 -19.21 2.69
N HIS A 329 8.58 -19.51 2.90
CA HIS A 329 7.76 -18.89 3.93
C HIS A 329 8.09 -19.55 5.28
N ARG A 330 8.96 -18.94 6.11
CA ARG A 330 9.23 -19.42 7.47
C ARG A 330 8.00 -19.21 8.36
N HIS A 331 7.03 -20.12 8.30
CA HIS A 331 6.15 -20.36 9.44
C HIS A 331 6.86 -21.32 10.39
N LYS A 332 7.39 -20.80 11.50
CA LYS A 332 7.35 -21.59 12.74
C LYS A 332 5.94 -21.37 13.32
N HIS A 333 5.36 -22.48 13.76
CA HIS A 333 3.98 -22.66 14.17
C HIS A 333 3.43 -21.59 15.12
#